data_AF-A0A9P9AG21-F1
#
_entry.id   AF-A0A9P9AG21-F1
#
_cell.length_a   1.000
_cell.length_b   1.000
_cell.length_c   1.000
_cell.angle_alpha   90.00
_cell.angle_beta   90.00
_cell.angle_gamma   90.00
#
_symmetry.space_group_name_H-M   'P 1'
#
loop_
_entity.id
_entity.type
_entity.pdbx_description
1 polymer ?
#
loop_
_entity_poly.entity_id
_entity_poly.type
_entity_poly.pdbx_seq_one_letter_code
_entity_poly.pdbx_strand_id
1 'polypeptide(L)'
;MQYAKRAKFSWGINLLAGNASEAVAQVKQLERAFAHRRCRNVHLHTIELGNEADLWADGDRRPEDWTIWDCVDEQIEYFTAINKSLGNNGRKSVNVISEHRYQGTASMVARSQWPKIASGLINKEKIRGRLERFNVSVIKAEEARLEFVLGETGSLAGHGQAGVSNAAAAALWMVDYSLHAATFQPLDHIGVNITDFDPKATRHVMPLYYGFLVVADAIGPSGNTYISEISTNSSELAAYQIWEGDTPSRLVLIN
;
A
#
# COMPACT_ATOMS: atom_id res chain seq x y z
N MET A 1 10.52 3.11 28.36
CA MET A 1 10.77 2.95 26.91
C MET A 1 9.57 2.21 26.33
N GLN A 2 8.55 2.95 25.89
CA GLN A 2 7.23 2.41 25.52
C GLN A 2 6.91 2.81 24.08
N TYR A 3 7.62 2.25 23.11
CA TYR A 3 7.30 2.43 21.69
C TYR A 3 7.67 1.17 20.92
N ALA A 4 6.72 0.26 20.83
CA ALA A 4 6.55 -0.55 19.63
C ALA A 4 5.06 -0.89 19.56
N LYS A 5 4.28 -0.09 18.82
CA LYS A 5 3.08 -0.64 18.20
C LYS A 5 3.53 -1.94 17.52
N ARG A 6 2.91 -3.08 17.83
CA ARG A 6 3.29 -4.37 17.24
C ARG A 6 3.23 -4.20 15.72
N ALA A 7 4.34 -4.43 15.03
CA ALA A 7 4.37 -4.27 13.58
C ALA A 7 3.33 -5.21 12.97
N LYS A 8 2.37 -4.63 12.24
CA LYS A 8 1.36 -5.37 11.46
C LYS A 8 2.03 -5.91 10.20
N PHE A 9 1.76 -7.17 9.88
CA PHE A 9 2.24 -7.83 8.67
C PHE A 9 1.05 -8.27 7.82
N SER A 10 1.08 -7.90 6.55
CA SER A 10 0.28 -8.50 5.49
C SER A 10 1.14 -9.56 4.80
N TRP A 11 0.58 -10.73 4.51
CA TRP A 11 1.33 -11.81 3.87
C TRP A 11 0.57 -12.41 2.69
N GLY A 12 1.12 -12.30 1.48
CA GLY A 12 0.55 -12.91 0.28
C GLY A 12 0.80 -14.43 0.22
N ILE A 13 -0.21 -15.19 -0.17
CA ILE A 13 -0.10 -16.62 -0.49
C ILE A 13 -0.48 -16.88 -1.95
N ASN A 14 0.10 -17.94 -2.51
CA ASN A 14 0.02 -18.20 -3.94
C ASN A 14 -1.35 -18.78 -4.35
N LEU A 15 -2.22 -17.92 -4.87
CA LEU A 15 -3.47 -18.32 -5.53
C LEU A 15 -3.24 -18.76 -6.99
N LEU A 16 -2.28 -18.14 -7.68
CA LEU A 16 -2.01 -18.40 -9.11
C LEU A 16 -1.66 -19.88 -9.38
N ALA A 17 -1.02 -20.56 -8.41
CA ALA A 17 -0.65 -21.98 -8.51
C ALA A 17 -1.82 -22.94 -8.77
N GLY A 18 -3.08 -22.56 -8.53
CA GLY A 18 -4.21 -23.45 -8.80
C GLY A 18 -4.31 -24.63 -7.83
N ASN A 19 -3.70 -24.54 -6.64
CA ASN A 19 -3.68 -25.60 -5.64
C ASN A 19 -4.16 -25.14 -4.25
N ALA A 20 -5.43 -25.37 -3.94
CA ALA A 20 -6.01 -25.04 -2.63
C ALA A 20 -5.35 -25.78 -1.45
N SER A 21 -4.83 -26.99 -1.67
CA SER A 21 -4.12 -27.75 -0.62
C SER A 21 -2.78 -27.10 -0.27
N GLU A 22 -2.11 -26.50 -1.25
CA GLU A 22 -0.90 -25.72 -1.03
C GLU A 22 -1.21 -24.44 -0.26
N ALA A 23 -2.26 -23.71 -0.62
CA ALA A 23 -2.70 -22.52 0.12
C ALA A 23 -3.04 -22.84 1.59
N VAL A 24 -3.71 -23.96 1.85
CA VAL A 24 -3.96 -24.47 3.21
C VAL A 24 -2.65 -24.71 3.95
N ALA A 25 -1.65 -25.31 3.30
CA ALA A 25 -0.34 -25.57 3.91
C ALA A 25 0.41 -24.26 4.23
N GLN A 26 0.37 -23.28 3.32
CA GLN A 26 0.95 -21.95 3.51
C GLN A 26 0.32 -21.24 4.72
N VAL A 27 -1.02 -21.20 4.81
CA VAL A 27 -1.72 -20.58 5.95
C VAL A 27 -1.36 -21.27 7.27
N LYS A 28 -1.36 -22.60 7.33
CA LYS A 28 -0.96 -23.35 8.54
C LYS A 28 0.48 -23.04 8.96
N GLN A 29 1.38 -22.88 7.99
CA GLN A 29 2.77 -22.54 8.27
C GLN A 29 2.91 -21.10 8.79
N LEU A 30 2.14 -20.15 8.24
CA LEU A 30 2.07 -18.78 8.75
C LEU A 30 1.57 -18.74 10.19
N GLU A 31 0.46 -19.42 10.50
CA GLU A 31 -0.05 -19.48 11.88
C GLU A 31 0.99 -20.04 12.86
N ARG A 32 1.69 -21.11 12.48
CA ARG A 32 2.79 -21.69 13.29
C ARG A 32 3.95 -20.71 13.46
N ALA A 33 4.34 -20.02 12.39
CA ALA A 33 5.45 -19.06 12.42
C ALA A 33 5.13 -17.86 13.34
N PHE A 34 3.93 -17.30 13.23
CA PHE A 34 3.53 -16.14 14.04
C PHE A 34 3.15 -16.51 15.48
N ALA A 35 2.82 -17.78 15.77
CA ALA A 35 2.69 -18.28 17.15
C ALA A 35 4.04 -18.45 17.87
N HIS A 36 5.16 -18.47 17.15
CA HIS A 36 6.48 -18.67 17.74
C HIS A 36 6.91 -17.48 18.61
N ARG A 37 7.59 -17.72 19.74
CA ARG A 37 8.02 -16.69 20.71
C ARG A 37 8.89 -15.55 20.13
N ARG A 38 9.54 -15.77 18.99
CA ARG A 38 10.32 -14.74 18.26
C ARG A 38 9.42 -13.72 17.58
N CYS A 39 8.17 -14.08 17.28
CA CYS A 39 7.18 -13.25 16.63
C CYS A 39 6.27 -12.52 17.63
N ARG A 40 6.55 -12.56 18.94
CA ARG A 40 5.69 -11.97 19.99
C ARG A 40 5.43 -10.45 19.86
N ASN A 41 6.27 -9.75 19.10
CA ASN A 41 6.20 -8.30 18.87
C ASN A 41 5.70 -7.94 17.46
N VAL A 42 5.31 -8.94 16.66
CA VAL A 42 4.70 -8.73 15.34
C VAL A 42 3.31 -9.34 15.35
N HIS A 43 2.45 -8.84 14.49
CA HIS A 43 1.08 -9.31 14.35
C HIS A 43 0.82 -9.63 12.88
N LEU A 44 0.45 -10.88 12.57
CA LEU A 44 -0.10 -11.21 11.26
C LEU A 44 -1.49 -10.59 11.18
N HIS A 45 -1.58 -9.50 10.44
CA HIS A 45 -2.77 -8.66 10.32
C HIS A 45 -3.71 -9.16 9.23
N THR A 46 -3.16 -9.50 8.06
CA THR A 46 -3.93 -10.06 6.95
C THR A 46 -3.11 -11.07 6.15
N ILE A 47 -3.82 -11.98 5.48
CA ILE A 47 -3.27 -12.91 4.50
C ILE A 47 -3.95 -12.58 3.18
N GLU A 48 -3.16 -12.25 2.15
CA GLU A 48 -3.67 -11.88 0.82
C GLU A 48 -3.67 -13.11 -0.10
N LEU A 49 -4.79 -13.34 -0.80
CA LEU A 49 -4.96 -14.48 -1.71
C LEU A 49 -4.68 -14.04 -3.15
N GLY A 50 -3.45 -14.27 -3.62
CA GLY A 50 -3.00 -13.78 -4.93
C GLY A 50 -2.45 -12.35 -4.87
N ASN A 51 -2.13 -11.82 -6.05
CA ASN A 51 -1.57 -10.48 -6.25
C ASN A 51 -1.87 -10.06 -7.69
N GLU A 52 -2.49 -8.88 -7.88
CA GLU A 52 -2.81 -8.30 -9.21
C GLU A 52 -3.49 -9.30 -10.15
N ALA A 53 -4.54 -9.94 -9.66
CA ALA A 53 -5.26 -10.99 -10.38
C ALA A 53 -5.97 -10.47 -11.64
N ASP A 54 -6.28 -9.17 -11.67
CA ASP A 54 -6.77 -8.46 -12.86
C ASP A 54 -5.80 -8.50 -14.05
N LEU A 55 -4.53 -8.83 -13.82
CA LEU A 55 -3.52 -8.97 -14.87
C LEU A 55 -3.33 -10.42 -15.35
N TRP A 56 -4.05 -11.41 -14.82
CA TRP A 56 -3.74 -12.83 -15.07
C TRP A 56 -4.30 -13.38 -16.38
N ALA A 57 -5.32 -12.75 -16.96
CA ALA A 57 -5.91 -13.13 -18.25
C ALA A 57 -5.02 -12.70 -19.43
N ASP A 58 -3.81 -13.26 -19.50
CA ASP A 58 -2.77 -12.93 -20.49
C ASP A 58 -2.41 -14.09 -21.42
N GLY A 59 -3.12 -15.21 -21.31
CA GLY A 59 -2.88 -16.43 -22.10
C GLY A 59 -1.74 -17.31 -21.56
N ASP A 60 -0.97 -16.84 -20.58
CA ASP A 60 0.13 -17.57 -19.94
C ASP A 60 -0.24 -17.98 -18.50
N ARG A 61 -0.64 -17.01 -17.66
CA ARG A 61 -1.03 -17.22 -16.26
C ARG A 61 -2.43 -17.81 -16.12
N ARG A 62 -3.37 -17.28 -16.91
CA ARG A 62 -4.73 -17.77 -17.09
C ARG A 62 -5.16 -17.57 -18.55
N PRO A 63 -6.16 -18.34 -19.03
CA PRO A 63 -6.75 -18.12 -20.36
C PRO A 63 -7.24 -16.68 -20.58
N GLU A 64 -7.27 -16.23 -21.83
CA GLU A 64 -7.70 -14.85 -22.18
C GLU A 64 -9.18 -14.57 -21.84
N ASP A 65 -10.01 -15.61 -21.73
CA ASP A 65 -11.42 -15.51 -21.34
C ASP A 65 -11.65 -15.61 -19.83
N TRP A 66 -10.60 -15.81 -19.03
CA TRP A 66 -10.67 -15.77 -17.58
C TRP A 66 -10.99 -14.35 -17.09
N THR A 67 -11.88 -14.25 -16.11
CA THR A 67 -12.40 -12.97 -15.62
C THR A 67 -12.18 -12.78 -14.12
N ILE A 68 -12.43 -11.57 -13.64
CA ILE A 68 -12.43 -11.29 -12.20
C ILE A 68 -13.45 -12.15 -11.43
N TRP A 69 -14.51 -12.64 -12.09
CA TRP A 69 -15.48 -13.53 -11.43
C TRP A 69 -14.93 -14.93 -11.22
N ASP A 70 -14.14 -15.43 -12.17
CA ASP A 70 -13.39 -16.68 -12.00
C ASP A 70 -12.37 -16.54 -10.84
N CYS A 71 -11.73 -15.37 -10.71
CA CYS A 71 -10.90 -15.06 -9.54
C CYS A 71 -11.66 -15.17 -8.22
N VAL A 72 -12.87 -14.60 -8.18
CA VAL A 72 -13.72 -14.59 -6.98
C VAL A 72 -14.11 -16.02 -6.61
N ASP A 73 -14.48 -16.85 -7.58
CA ASP A 73 -14.81 -18.25 -7.37
C ASP A 73 -13.59 -19.04 -6.84
N GLU A 74 -12.40 -18.85 -7.44
CA GLU A 74 -11.15 -19.44 -6.95
C GLU A 74 -10.84 -18.99 -5.50
N GLN A 75 -10.99 -17.70 -5.19
CA GLN A 75 -10.79 -17.18 -3.84
C GLN A 75 -11.78 -17.78 -2.83
N ILE A 76 -13.06 -17.93 -3.18
CA ILE A 76 -14.08 -18.54 -2.33
C ILE A 76 -13.76 -20.01 -2.07
N GLU A 77 -13.33 -20.76 -3.09
CA GLU A 77 -12.91 -22.15 -2.95
C GLU A 77 -11.75 -22.27 -1.94
N TYR A 78 -10.71 -21.46 -2.12
CA TYR A 78 -9.50 -21.51 -1.29
C TYR A 78 -9.81 -21.09 0.14
N PHE A 79 -10.58 -20.02 0.30
CA PHE A 79 -11.03 -19.54 1.59
C PHE A 79 -11.87 -20.59 2.33
N THR A 80 -12.72 -21.32 1.61
CA THR A 80 -13.50 -22.44 2.16
C THR A 80 -12.61 -23.60 2.58
N ALA A 81 -11.63 -23.99 1.73
CA ALA A 81 -10.68 -25.05 2.05
C ALA A 81 -9.82 -24.72 3.27
N ILE A 82 -9.31 -23.48 3.35
CA ILE A 82 -8.58 -22.94 4.50
C ILE A 82 -9.44 -23.06 5.75
N ASN A 83 -10.64 -22.49 5.76
CA ASN A 83 -11.52 -22.51 6.92
C ASN A 83 -11.95 -23.91 7.36
N LYS A 84 -12.18 -24.82 6.42
CA LYS A 84 -12.47 -26.23 6.73
C LYS A 84 -11.28 -26.92 7.41
N SER A 85 -10.06 -26.51 7.09
CA SER A 85 -8.83 -27.07 7.66
C SER A 85 -8.49 -26.51 9.06
N LEU A 86 -9.07 -25.37 9.43
CA LEU A 86 -8.85 -24.67 10.70
C LEU A 86 -9.92 -25.11 11.71
N GLY A 87 -9.66 -26.20 12.44
CA GLY A 87 -10.60 -26.75 13.41
C GLY A 87 -10.86 -25.84 14.63
N ASN A 88 -9.81 -25.45 15.36
CA ASN A 88 -9.91 -24.78 16.68
C ASN A 88 -9.37 -23.34 16.74
N ASN A 89 -8.78 -22.80 15.66
CA ASN A 89 -8.17 -21.46 15.62
C ASN A 89 -9.14 -20.35 15.18
N GLY A 90 -10.44 -20.66 15.15
CA GLY A 90 -11.48 -19.77 14.61
C GLY A 90 -11.50 -19.75 13.08
N ARG A 91 -12.65 -19.37 12.53
CA ARG A 91 -12.78 -19.09 11.09
C ARG A 91 -12.08 -17.78 10.76
N LYS A 92 -11.38 -17.75 9.63
CA LYS A 92 -10.94 -16.51 8.98
C LYS A 92 -12.14 -15.81 8.36
N SER A 93 -12.03 -14.49 8.27
CA SER A 93 -12.95 -13.57 7.61
C SER A 93 -12.13 -12.61 6.75
N VAL A 94 -12.71 -12.10 5.66
CA VAL A 94 -12.15 -10.93 4.97
C VAL A 94 -12.24 -9.74 5.92
N ASN A 95 -11.15 -8.99 6.07
CA ASN A 95 -11.06 -7.83 6.95
C ASN A 95 -10.52 -6.57 6.25
N VAL A 96 -10.05 -6.69 5.01
CA VAL A 96 -9.36 -5.62 4.28
C VAL A 96 -9.82 -5.62 2.82
N ILE A 97 -10.07 -4.43 2.25
CA ILE A 97 -10.03 -4.15 0.81
C ILE A 97 -8.65 -3.57 0.49
N SER A 98 -7.89 -4.26 -0.34
CA SER A 98 -6.52 -3.90 -0.73
C SER A 98 -6.51 -3.48 -2.19
N GLU A 99 -6.06 -2.26 -2.47
CA GLU A 99 -5.94 -1.71 -3.83
C GLU A 99 -4.50 -1.36 -4.16
N HIS A 100 -4.14 -1.47 -5.43
CA HIS A 100 -2.82 -1.12 -5.93
C HIS A 100 -2.84 0.20 -6.69
N ARG A 101 -1.85 1.07 -6.45
CA ARG A 101 -1.73 2.29 -7.25
C ARG A 101 -0.36 2.88 -7.35
N TYR A 102 0.09 3.08 -8.59
CA TYR A 102 1.28 3.86 -8.89
C TYR A 102 0.91 5.22 -9.50
N GLN A 103 1.76 6.24 -9.33
CA GLN A 103 1.55 7.55 -9.97
C GLN A 103 1.65 7.44 -11.51
N GLY A 104 2.47 6.50 -11.99
CA GLY A 104 2.64 6.16 -13.39
C GLY A 104 3.46 4.87 -13.56
N THR A 105 4.03 4.66 -14.74
CA THR A 105 4.83 3.47 -15.07
C THR A 105 6.21 3.89 -15.54
N ALA A 106 7.25 3.17 -15.13
CA ALA A 106 8.61 3.38 -15.60
C ALA A 106 8.72 3.10 -17.11
N SER A 107 9.65 3.77 -17.78
CA SER A 107 9.90 3.58 -19.21
C SER A 107 11.34 3.92 -19.56
N MET A 108 11.90 3.26 -20.57
CA MET A 108 13.25 3.58 -21.05
C MET A 108 13.25 4.92 -21.78
N VAL A 109 13.79 5.96 -21.14
CA VAL A 109 13.81 7.33 -21.68
C VAL A 109 15.19 7.96 -21.54
N ALA A 110 15.48 8.94 -22.41
CA ALA A 110 16.67 9.77 -22.29
C ALA A 110 16.64 10.59 -20.99
N ARG A 111 17.82 10.84 -20.40
CA ARG A 111 17.98 11.63 -19.15
C ARG A 111 17.31 13.01 -19.22
N SER A 112 17.24 13.61 -20.41
CA SER A 112 16.57 14.90 -20.64
C SER A 112 15.07 14.87 -20.34
N GLN A 113 14.44 13.70 -20.29
CA GLN A 113 13.03 13.55 -19.94
C GLN A 113 12.79 13.40 -18.43
N TRP A 114 13.82 13.13 -17.63
CA TRP A 114 13.66 12.90 -16.19
C TRP A 114 12.99 14.07 -15.46
N PRO A 115 13.36 15.36 -15.70
CA PRO A 115 12.68 16.48 -15.04
C PRO A 115 11.19 16.51 -15.34
N LYS A 116 10.79 16.28 -16.60
CA LYS A 116 9.37 16.26 -17.00
C LYS A 116 8.58 15.15 -16.29
N ILE A 117 9.18 13.97 -16.15
CA ILE A 117 8.56 12.85 -15.44
C ILE A 117 8.48 13.15 -13.93
N ALA A 118 9.53 13.73 -13.35
CA ALA A 118 9.55 14.16 -11.95
C ALA A 118 8.50 15.24 -11.66
N SER A 119 8.33 16.25 -12.52
CA SER A 119 7.26 17.23 -12.43
C SER A 119 5.87 16.57 -12.51
N GLY A 120 5.73 15.53 -13.33
CA GLY A 120 4.49 14.75 -13.40
C GLY A 120 4.22 13.91 -12.15
N LEU A 121 5.28 13.41 -11.49
CA LEU A 121 5.21 12.63 -10.26
C LEU A 121 4.68 13.48 -9.10
N ILE A 122 5.23 14.69 -8.91
CA ILE A 122 4.88 15.61 -7.81
C ILE A 122 3.68 16.52 -8.12
N ASN A 123 3.07 16.38 -9.30
CA ASN A 123 1.98 17.26 -9.68
C ASN A 123 0.75 17.03 -8.78
N LYS A 124 0.35 18.10 -8.09
CA LYS A 124 -0.75 18.14 -7.11
C LYS A 124 -2.03 17.49 -7.65
N GLU A 125 -2.55 18.00 -8.77
CA GLU A 125 -3.80 17.54 -9.39
C GLU A 125 -3.72 16.06 -9.80
N LYS A 126 -2.58 15.61 -10.33
CA LYS A 126 -2.39 14.19 -10.67
C LYS A 126 -2.43 13.30 -9.43
N ILE A 127 -1.78 13.70 -8.32
CA ILE A 127 -1.82 12.94 -7.06
C ILE A 127 -3.26 12.76 -6.59
N ARG A 128 -4.05 13.85 -6.55
CA ARG A 128 -5.47 13.83 -6.19
C ARG A 128 -6.28 12.93 -7.12
N GLY A 129 -6.17 13.13 -8.44
CA GLY A 129 -6.88 12.32 -9.42
C GLY A 129 -6.45 10.84 -9.48
N ARG A 130 -5.30 10.46 -8.89
CA ARG A 130 -4.91 9.06 -8.69
C ARG A 130 -5.60 8.43 -7.49
N LEU A 131 -5.79 9.22 -6.43
CA LEU A 131 -6.27 8.83 -5.13
C LEU A 131 -7.80 8.86 -5.02
N GLU A 132 -8.45 9.90 -5.53
CA GLU A 132 -9.93 10.06 -5.54
C GLU A 132 -10.65 8.93 -6.30
N ARG A 133 -9.95 8.20 -7.17
CA ARG A 133 -10.50 7.00 -7.84
C ARG A 133 -10.93 5.92 -6.87
N PHE A 134 -10.33 5.89 -5.68
CA PHE A 134 -10.65 4.90 -4.66
C PHE A 134 -11.87 5.26 -3.84
N ASN A 135 -12.50 6.43 -4.02
CA ASN A 135 -13.69 6.85 -3.28
C ASN A 135 -14.78 5.75 -3.21
N VAL A 136 -15.00 5.02 -4.30
CA VAL A 136 -15.95 3.89 -4.29
C VAL A 136 -15.45 2.76 -3.39
N SER A 137 -14.20 2.32 -3.55
CA SER A 137 -13.61 1.26 -2.72
C SER A 137 -13.55 1.65 -1.23
N VAL A 138 -13.29 2.94 -0.93
CA VAL A 138 -13.35 3.51 0.43
C VAL A 138 -14.73 3.31 1.03
N ILE A 139 -15.76 3.80 0.33
CA ILE A 139 -17.15 3.75 0.80
C ILE A 139 -17.58 2.29 0.96
N LYS A 140 -17.22 1.42 0.02
CA LYS A 140 -17.55 -0.01 0.09
C LYS A 140 -16.84 -0.71 1.24
N ALA A 141 -15.59 -0.35 1.56
CA ALA A 141 -14.90 -0.86 2.73
C ALA A 141 -15.63 -0.43 4.02
N GLU A 142 -15.99 0.86 4.13
CA GLU A 142 -16.70 1.40 5.29
C GLU A 142 -18.09 0.75 5.47
N GLU A 143 -18.89 0.65 4.41
CA GLU A 143 -20.19 -0.03 4.40
C GLU A 143 -20.08 -1.50 4.85
N ALA A 144 -19.01 -2.18 4.45
CA ALA A 144 -18.72 -3.56 4.83
C ALA A 144 -17.99 -3.69 6.19
N ARG A 145 -17.64 -2.58 6.84
CA ARG A 145 -16.79 -2.51 8.05
C ARG A 145 -15.45 -3.22 7.88
N LEU A 146 -14.87 -3.09 6.69
CA LEU A 146 -13.53 -3.55 6.34
C LEU A 146 -12.56 -2.37 6.39
N GLU A 147 -11.30 -2.66 6.71
CA GLU A 147 -10.23 -1.69 6.50
C GLU A 147 -10.01 -1.50 4.99
N PHE A 148 -9.65 -0.30 4.57
CA PHE A 148 -9.12 -0.07 3.23
C PHE A 148 -7.63 0.21 3.31
N VAL A 149 -6.84 -0.40 2.43
CA VAL A 149 -5.40 -0.15 2.34
C VAL A 149 -4.95 0.03 0.90
N LEU A 150 -3.92 0.85 0.71
CA LEU A 150 -3.10 0.83 -0.50
C LEU A 150 -2.02 -0.25 -0.31
N GLY A 151 -2.38 -1.49 -0.64
CA GLY A 151 -1.57 -2.69 -0.38
C GLY A 151 -0.24 -2.67 -1.11
N GLU A 152 -0.23 -2.09 -2.32
CA GLU A 152 0.97 -1.85 -3.11
C GLU A 152 0.87 -0.51 -3.84
N THR A 153 1.89 0.33 -3.68
CA THR A 153 1.95 1.64 -4.31
C THR A 153 3.40 2.07 -4.51
N GLY A 154 3.60 3.20 -5.14
CA GLY A 154 4.94 3.71 -5.40
C GLY A 154 4.92 4.84 -6.39
N SER A 155 6.08 5.47 -6.53
CA SER A 155 6.24 6.56 -7.48
C SER A 155 5.89 6.11 -8.90
N LEU A 156 6.53 5.05 -9.41
CA LEU A 156 6.26 4.52 -10.75
C LEU A 156 6.34 2.99 -10.74
N ALA A 157 5.38 2.33 -11.39
CA ALA A 157 5.34 0.88 -11.59
C ALA A 157 6.55 0.41 -12.42
N GLY A 158 6.83 -0.90 -12.44
CA GLY A 158 8.07 -1.42 -13.01
C GLY A 158 9.28 -1.11 -12.13
N HIS A 159 9.06 -1.07 -10.81
CA HIS A 159 10.06 -0.82 -9.77
C HIS A 159 10.70 0.57 -9.75
N GLY A 160 10.07 1.53 -10.41
CA GLY A 160 10.52 2.91 -10.43
C GLY A 160 11.40 3.27 -11.61
N GLN A 161 11.60 4.57 -11.78
CA GLN A 161 12.38 5.16 -12.86
C GLN A 161 13.67 5.77 -12.30
N ALA A 162 14.81 5.40 -12.87
CA ALA A 162 16.08 6.03 -12.55
C ALA A 162 16.04 7.54 -12.84
N GLY A 163 16.59 8.34 -11.92
CA GLY A 163 16.56 9.80 -11.96
C GLY A 163 15.24 10.43 -11.50
N VAL A 164 14.23 9.62 -11.15
CA VAL A 164 12.92 10.11 -10.70
C VAL A 164 12.52 9.44 -9.38
N SER A 165 12.34 8.12 -9.38
CA SER A 165 11.93 7.34 -8.20
C SER A 165 13.03 7.22 -7.15
N ASN A 166 14.29 7.40 -7.56
CA ASN A 166 15.45 7.49 -6.68
C ASN A 166 15.98 8.92 -6.51
N ALA A 167 15.16 9.93 -6.78
CA ALA A 167 15.51 11.34 -6.65
C ALA A 167 14.62 12.06 -5.62
N ALA A 168 14.96 13.31 -5.29
CA ALA A 168 14.24 14.11 -4.29
C ALA A 168 12.73 14.25 -4.57
N ALA A 169 12.32 14.22 -5.85
CA ALA A 169 10.92 14.24 -6.24
C ALA A 169 10.09 13.10 -5.63
N ALA A 170 10.69 11.92 -5.44
CA ALA A 170 10.00 10.80 -4.78
C ALA A 170 9.71 11.10 -3.30
N ALA A 171 10.58 11.84 -2.61
CA ALA A 171 10.34 12.25 -1.23
C ALA A 171 9.15 13.22 -1.13
N LEU A 172 9.09 14.24 -2.00
CA LEU A 172 7.97 15.20 -2.04
C LEU A 172 6.65 14.50 -2.39
N TRP A 173 6.68 13.63 -3.40
CA TRP A 173 5.54 12.80 -3.76
C TRP A 173 5.06 11.95 -2.58
N MET A 174 5.97 11.30 -1.86
CA MET A 174 5.61 10.46 -0.72
C MET A 174 4.88 11.25 0.37
N VAL A 175 5.33 12.47 0.67
CA VAL A 175 4.67 13.31 1.66
C VAL A 175 3.27 13.72 1.19
N ASP A 176 3.15 14.29 -0.02
CA ASP A 176 1.85 14.75 -0.53
C ASP A 176 0.87 13.59 -0.74
N TYR A 177 1.33 12.50 -1.35
CA TYR A 177 0.51 11.32 -1.61
C TYR A 177 -0.02 10.70 -0.32
N SER A 178 0.83 10.54 0.70
CA SER A 178 0.42 9.93 1.97
C SER A 178 -0.53 10.80 2.77
N LEU A 179 -0.21 12.10 2.89
CA LEU A 179 -1.06 13.03 3.65
C LEU A 179 -2.39 13.26 2.94
N HIS A 180 -2.41 13.36 1.60
CA HIS A 180 -3.65 13.48 0.85
C HIS A 180 -4.51 12.23 1.02
N ALA A 181 -3.91 11.06 0.87
CA ALA A 181 -4.64 9.80 1.00
C ALA A 181 -5.21 9.63 2.43
N ALA A 182 -4.50 10.15 3.44
CA ALA A 182 -4.98 10.20 4.82
C ALA A 182 -6.16 11.18 5.07
N THR A 183 -6.49 12.06 4.11
CA THR A 183 -7.61 13.03 4.29
C THR A 183 -8.99 12.42 4.09
N PHE A 184 -9.10 11.38 3.26
CA PHE A 184 -10.36 10.69 2.98
C PHE A 184 -10.37 9.24 3.47
N GLN A 185 -9.24 8.74 4.02
CA GLN A 185 -9.14 7.41 4.64
C GLN A 185 -8.14 7.35 5.79
N PRO A 186 -8.40 6.57 6.85
CA PRO A 186 -7.35 6.13 7.75
C PRO A 186 -6.37 5.25 6.97
N LEU A 187 -5.15 5.73 6.76
CA LEU A 187 -4.18 5.04 5.94
C LEU A 187 -3.20 4.24 6.80
N ASP A 188 -3.51 2.96 6.94
CA ASP A 188 -2.75 2.04 7.80
C ASP A 188 -1.48 1.49 7.11
N HIS A 189 -1.41 1.55 5.77
CA HIS A 189 -0.29 1.01 5.00
C HIS A 189 -0.10 1.69 3.64
N ILE A 190 1.16 1.95 3.29
CA ILE A 190 1.64 2.30 1.94
C ILE A 190 2.79 1.34 1.66
N GLY A 191 2.56 0.32 0.84
CA GLY A 191 3.61 -0.58 0.41
C GLY A 191 4.47 0.08 -0.67
N VAL A 192 5.73 0.46 -0.39
CA VAL A 192 6.67 1.00 -1.40
C VAL A 192 8.05 0.38 -1.26
N ASN A 193 8.76 0.21 -2.37
CA ASN A 193 10.17 -0.12 -2.36
C ASN A 193 11.01 1.08 -1.88
N ILE A 194 11.62 0.95 -0.70
CA ILE A 194 12.49 1.97 -0.09
C ILE A 194 13.99 1.76 -0.37
N THR A 195 14.33 0.71 -1.13
CA THR A 195 15.72 0.40 -1.53
C THR A 195 15.87 0.52 -3.05
N ASP A 196 17.11 0.70 -3.50
CA ASP A 196 17.45 0.61 -4.91
C ASP A 196 16.95 -0.71 -5.50
N PHE A 197 16.39 -0.64 -6.70
CA PHE A 197 15.82 -1.79 -7.40
C PHE A 197 16.90 -2.77 -7.88
N ASP A 198 18.13 -2.28 -8.09
CA ASP A 198 19.25 -3.15 -8.45
C ASP A 198 19.67 -4.01 -7.24
N PRO A 199 19.51 -5.36 -7.30
CA PRO A 199 19.88 -6.25 -6.21
C PRO A 199 21.38 -6.23 -5.89
N LYS A 200 22.20 -5.74 -6.82
CA LYS A 200 23.67 -5.60 -6.68
C LYS A 200 24.08 -4.23 -6.19
N ALA A 201 23.18 -3.25 -6.14
CA ALA A 201 23.52 -1.92 -5.67
C ALA A 201 23.92 -1.96 -4.19
N THR A 202 24.86 -1.08 -3.83
CA THR A 202 25.16 -0.84 -2.43
C THR A 202 23.92 -0.26 -1.77
N ARG A 203 23.39 -0.95 -0.76
CA ARG A 203 22.19 -0.50 -0.05
C ARG A 203 22.47 0.86 0.58
N HIS A 204 21.68 1.85 0.20
CA HIS A 204 21.70 3.18 0.76
C HIS A 204 20.26 3.63 1.01
N VAL A 205 20.11 4.61 1.89
CA VAL A 205 18.81 5.21 2.16
C VAL A 205 18.39 6.02 0.95
N MET A 206 17.26 5.64 0.33
CA MET A 206 16.72 6.33 -0.83
C MET A 206 16.03 7.63 -0.41
N PRO A 207 15.95 8.66 -1.28
CA PRO A 207 15.24 9.91 -0.97
C PRO A 207 13.82 9.71 -0.43
N LEU A 208 13.10 8.71 -0.97
CA LEU A 208 11.75 8.32 -0.53
C LEU A 208 11.65 8.11 1.00
N TYR A 209 12.68 7.55 1.63
CA TYR A 209 12.71 7.30 3.07
C TYR A 209 12.55 8.59 3.89
N TYR A 210 13.11 9.71 3.43
CA TYR A 210 12.96 10.99 4.12
C TYR A 210 11.52 11.50 4.06
N GLY A 211 10.76 11.16 3.00
CA GLY A 211 9.32 11.42 2.94
C GLY A 211 8.56 10.65 4.03
N PHE A 212 8.90 9.37 4.26
CA PHE A 212 8.34 8.61 5.39
C PHE A 212 8.64 9.24 6.75
N LEU A 213 9.84 9.81 6.96
CA LEU A 213 10.16 10.50 8.21
C LEU A 213 9.27 11.72 8.44
N VAL A 214 9.06 12.53 7.41
CA VAL A 214 8.16 13.70 7.49
C VAL A 214 6.72 13.27 7.78
N VAL A 215 6.22 12.25 7.08
CA VAL A 215 4.86 11.70 7.32
C VAL A 215 4.73 11.13 8.73
N ALA A 216 5.73 10.40 9.22
CA ALA A 216 5.72 9.83 10.56
C ALA A 216 5.72 10.90 11.65
N ASP A 217 6.49 11.98 11.48
CA ASP A 217 6.52 13.11 12.42
C ASP A 217 5.23 13.95 12.36
N ALA A 218 4.66 14.11 11.16
CA ALA A 218 3.37 14.75 10.96
C ALA A 218 2.25 13.97 11.67
N ILE A 219 2.19 12.65 11.48
CA ILE A 219 1.17 11.79 12.09
C ILE A 219 1.37 11.70 13.62
N GLY A 220 2.60 11.51 14.07
CA GLY A 220 2.91 11.39 15.48
C GLY A 220 2.43 10.07 16.14
N PRO A 221 2.67 9.92 17.45
CA PRO A 221 2.46 8.65 18.15
C PRO A 221 1.07 8.49 18.79
N SER A 222 0.23 9.54 18.82
CA SER A 222 -0.99 9.59 19.65
C SER A 222 -2.02 8.53 19.28
N GLY A 223 -2.11 8.17 17.99
CA GLY A 223 -3.20 7.34 17.47
C GLY A 223 -4.55 8.06 17.40
N ASN A 224 -4.59 9.38 17.62
CA ASN A 224 -5.80 10.22 17.54
C ASN A 224 -5.59 11.40 16.58
N THR A 225 -4.85 11.14 15.51
CA THR A 225 -4.45 12.15 14.54
C THR A 225 -5.51 12.31 13.47
N TYR A 226 -5.87 13.55 13.16
CA TYR A 226 -6.73 13.90 12.02
C TYR A 226 -5.98 14.81 11.06
N ILE A 227 -6.09 14.56 9.75
CA ILE A 227 -5.39 15.29 8.69
C ILE A 227 -6.42 15.86 7.74
N SER A 228 -6.28 17.13 7.37
CA SER A 228 -7.07 17.73 6.31
C SER A 228 -6.19 18.63 5.43
N GLU A 229 -6.41 18.57 4.12
CA GLU A 229 -5.78 19.49 3.17
C GLU A 229 -6.34 20.91 3.35
N ILE A 230 -5.46 21.90 3.32
CA ILE A 230 -5.81 23.32 3.26
C ILE A 230 -5.81 23.74 1.79
N SER A 231 -6.92 24.32 1.33
CA SER A 231 -7.00 24.90 -0.01
C SER A 231 -5.98 26.01 -0.19
N THR A 232 -5.16 25.90 -1.23
CA THR A 232 -4.18 26.91 -1.65
C THR A 232 -4.57 27.49 -3.01
N ASN A 233 -4.15 28.72 -3.29
CA ASN A 233 -4.34 29.35 -4.61
C ASN A 233 -3.22 29.00 -5.61
N SER A 234 -2.46 27.93 -5.36
CA SER A 234 -1.33 27.49 -6.20
C SER A 234 -1.45 26.00 -6.51
N SER A 235 -1.23 25.63 -7.77
CA SER A 235 -1.15 24.24 -8.20
C SER A 235 0.17 23.55 -7.79
N GLU A 236 1.14 24.32 -7.29
CA GLU A 236 2.47 23.85 -6.89
C GLU A 236 2.61 23.70 -5.36
N LEU A 237 1.73 24.36 -4.58
CA LEU A 237 1.78 24.32 -3.13
C LEU A 237 0.67 23.40 -2.57
N ALA A 238 1.05 22.32 -1.92
CA ALA A 238 0.16 21.53 -1.07
C ALA A 238 0.37 21.91 0.41
N ALA A 239 -0.72 21.98 1.16
CA ALA A 239 -0.71 22.34 2.57
C ALA A 239 -1.65 21.42 3.36
N TYR A 240 -1.19 20.91 4.50
CA TYR A 240 -1.98 20.03 5.37
C TYR A 240 -1.92 20.53 6.79
N GLN A 241 -3.09 20.71 7.41
CA GLN A 241 -3.20 20.88 8.86
C GLN A 241 -3.36 19.51 9.51
N ILE A 242 -2.63 19.29 10.60
CA ILE A 242 -2.70 18.06 11.38
C ILE A 242 -3.15 18.39 12.79
N TRP A 243 -4.14 17.64 13.25
CA TRP A 243 -4.82 17.80 14.53
C TRP A 243 -4.54 16.60 15.42
N GLU A 244 -4.46 16.86 16.73
CA GLU A 244 -4.39 15.86 17.78
C GLU A 244 -5.68 15.96 18.60
N GLY A 245 -6.63 15.06 18.36
CA GLY A 245 -8.03 15.30 18.74
C GLY A 245 -8.54 16.61 18.15
N ASP A 246 -9.05 17.50 19.00
CA ASP A 246 -9.64 18.77 18.56
C ASP A 246 -8.64 19.94 18.50
N THR A 247 -7.34 19.68 18.67
CA THR A 247 -6.30 20.73 18.71
C THR A 247 -5.40 20.71 17.46
N PRO A 248 -5.33 21.81 16.69
CA PRO A 248 -4.39 21.90 15.58
C PRO A 248 -2.98 21.90 16.16
N SER A 249 -2.15 20.97 15.68
CA SER A 249 -0.84 20.68 16.28
C SER A 249 0.33 20.91 15.33
N ARG A 250 0.13 20.69 14.02
CA ARG A 250 1.20 20.79 13.01
C ARG A 250 0.64 21.29 11.68
N LEU A 251 1.53 21.85 10.87
CA LEU A 251 1.30 22.23 9.48
C LEU A 251 2.40 21.61 8.62
N VAL A 252 2.03 20.96 7.52
CA VAL A 252 2.98 20.49 6.50
C VAL A 252 2.74 21.27 5.22
N LEU A 253 3.82 21.81 4.64
CA LEU A 253 3.83 22.52 3.37
C LEU A 253 4.76 21.78 2.40
N ILE A 254 4.29 21.52 1.19
CA ILE A 254 5.06 20.87 0.12
C ILE A 254 5.03 21.79 -1.10
N ASN A 255 6.22 22.11 -1.63
CA ASN A 255 6.45 22.95 -2.81
C ASN A 255 7.54 22.33 -3.67
#